data_AF-A0A1H6KT11-F1
#
_entry.id   AF-A0A1H6KT11-F1
#
_cell.length_a   1.000
_cell.length_b   1.000
_cell.length_c   1.000
_cell.angle_alpha   90.00
_cell.angle_beta   90.00
_cell.angle_gamma   90.00
#
_symmetry.space_group_name_H-M   'P 1'
#
loop_
_entity.id
_entity.type
_entity.pdbx_description
1 polymer ?
#
loop_
_entity_poly.entity_id
_entity_poly.type
_entity_poly.pdbx_seq_one_letter_code
_entity_poly.pdbx_strand_id
1 'polypeptide(L)'
;MKTDKKLIGAGLLTAIAASLCCITPVLALVAGTSGLASTFSWLEPFRPYFIGLTILVLGFAWYQKLKPKKQIDCNCETEEKPKFIQSKMFLGIVTAFAIVMLAFPYYSSIFYPKKEKQIIVVDKSNIQKVKFTISGMTCASCEEHVNHEVNKLTGIISSNASYENGNAIIEFDKSKTNISEIEKAINSTGYSVTDKKEN
;
A
#
# COMPACT_ATOMS: atom_id res chain seq x y z
N MET A 1 32.65 30.48 10.45
CA MET A 1 31.18 30.64 10.51
C MET A 1 30.62 30.93 9.12
N LYS A 2 30.17 29.90 8.38
CA LYS A 2 29.39 30.08 7.12
C LYS A 2 28.61 28.82 6.71
N THR A 3 28.86 27.68 7.36
CA THR A 3 28.30 26.37 6.99
C THR A 3 26.89 26.11 7.54
N ASP A 4 26.47 26.80 8.60
CA ASP A 4 25.20 26.52 9.30
C ASP A 4 23.94 26.89 8.51
N LYS A 5 23.99 27.93 7.66
CA LYS A 5 22.82 28.37 6.87
C LYS A 5 22.50 27.43 5.69
N LYS A 6 23.48 26.70 5.15
CA LYS A 6 23.24 25.75 4.05
C LYS A 6 22.63 24.42 4.55
N LEU A 7 22.96 24.00 5.77
CA LEU A 7 22.43 22.78 6.39
C LEU A 7 20.97 22.94 6.85
N ILE A 8 20.59 24.11 7.36
CA ILE A 8 19.21 24.40 7.77
C ILE A 8 18.26 24.47 6.55
N GLY A 9 18.71 25.05 5.44
CA GLY A 9 17.93 25.12 4.19
C GLY A 9 17.67 23.75 3.56
N ALA A 10 18.66 22.85 3.59
CA ALA A 10 18.51 21.48 3.11
C ALA A 10 17.54 20.66 3.98
N GLY A 11 17.57 20.84 5.31
CA GLY A 11 16.65 20.18 6.24
C GLY A 11 15.19 20.62 6.11
N LEU A 12 14.95 21.91 5.81
CA LEU A 12 13.59 22.42 5.60
C LEU A 12 12.98 21.90 4.29
N LEU A 13 13.79 21.83 3.22
CA LEU A 13 13.33 21.30 1.93
C LEU A 13 13.06 19.79 1.98
N THR A 14 13.88 19.00 2.69
CA THR A 14 13.61 17.57 2.87
C THR A 14 12.38 17.31 3.74
N ALA A 15 12.14 18.12 4.78
CA ALA A 15 10.93 18.01 5.59
C ALA A 15 9.66 18.35 4.79
N ILE A 16 9.70 19.38 3.94
CA ILE A 16 8.57 19.77 3.08
C ILE A 16 8.35 18.70 1.99
N ALA A 17 9.40 18.20 1.36
CA ALA A 17 9.32 17.13 0.36
C ALA A 17 8.77 15.81 0.96
N ALA A 18 9.19 15.44 2.17
CA ALA A 18 8.66 14.28 2.88
C ALA A 18 7.19 14.46 3.28
N SER A 19 6.79 15.66 3.70
CA SER A 19 5.40 15.99 4.03
C SER A 19 4.49 15.91 2.80
N LEU A 20 4.96 16.43 1.65
CA LEU A 20 4.26 16.33 0.36
C LEU A 20 4.02 14.88 -0.06
N CYS A 21 4.99 13.99 0.15
CA CYS A 21 4.82 12.55 -0.13
C CYS A 21 3.75 11.85 0.73
N CYS A 22 3.35 12.42 1.88
CA CYS A 22 2.32 11.86 2.76
C CYS A 22 0.95 12.55 2.59
N ILE A 23 0.95 13.83 2.21
CA ILE A 23 -0.26 14.63 1.99
C ILE A 23 -0.88 14.30 0.61
N THR A 24 -0.05 14.10 -0.42
CA THR A 24 -0.54 13.82 -1.77
C THR A 24 -1.34 12.51 -1.87
N PRO A 25 -0.94 11.38 -1.24
CA PRO A 25 -1.75 10.16 -1.25
C PRO A 25 -3.08 10.33 -0.52
N VAL A 26 -3.10 11.05 0.61
CA VAL A 26 -4.33 11.30 1.38
C VAL A 26 -5.29 12.19 0.58
N LEU A 27 -4.78 13.24 -0.06
CA LEU A 27 -5.57 14.10 -0.95
C LEU A 27 -6.05 13.36 -2.20
N ALA A 28 -5.24 12.48 -2.78
CA ALA A 28 -5.63 11.65 -3.92
C ALA A 28 -6.73 10.65 -3.55
N LEU A 29 -6.69 10.10 -2.34
CA LEU A 29 -7.72 9.22 -1.76
C LEU A 29 -9.04 9.98 -1.55
N VAL A 30 -8.99 11.20 -1.00
CA VAL A 30 -10.15 12.09 -0.85
C VAL A 30 -10.70 12.54 -2.21
N ALA A 31 -9.83 12.74 -3.19
CA ALA A 31 -10.20 13.08 -4.56
C ALA A 31 -10.66 11.86 -5.41
N GLY A 32 -10.67 10.65 -4.84
CA GLY A 32 -11.10 9.43 -5.55
C GLY A 32 -10.17 8.98 -6.68
N THR A 33 -8.95 9.49 -6.73
CA THR A 33 -7.95 9.16 -7.77
C THR A 33 -7.05 8.03 -7.28
N SER A 34 -7.50 6.79 -7.43
CA SER A 34 -6.76 5.57 -7.06
C SER A 34 -5.57 5.24 -8.00
N GLY A 35 -5.22 6.14 -8.93
CA GLY A 35 -4.22 5.91 -9.98
C GLY A 35 -2.74 6.08 -9.58
N LEU A 36 -2.41 6.37 -8.33
CA LEU A 36 -1.01 6.56 -7.90
C LEU A 36 -0.28 5.26 -7.56
N ALA A 37 -0.98 4.11 -7.51
CA ALA A 37 -0.34 2.82 -7.23
C ALA A 37 0.68 2.43 -8.32
N SER A 38 0.42 2.79 -9.59
CA SER A 38 1.27 2.44 -10.74
C SER A 38 2.58 3.21 -10.81
N THR A 39 2.69 4.40 -10.20
CA THR A 39 3.95 5.18 -10.18
C THR A 39 4.98 4.59 -9.21
N PHE A 40 4.55 3.74 -8.27
CA PHE A 40 5.42 3.15 -7.24
C PHE A 40 5.68 1.64 -7.43
N SER A 41 5.21 1.02 -8.51
CA SER A 41 5.43 -0.41 -8.77
C SER A 41 6.91 -0.81 -8.79
N TRP A 42 7.80 0.08 -9.24
CA TRP A 42 9.24 -0.17 -9.22
C TRP A 42 9.86 -0.17 -7.81
N LEU A 43 9.17 0.43 -6.83
CA LEU A 43 9.62 0.50 -5.42
C LEU A 43 9.18 -0.71 -4.58
N GLU A 44 8.27 -1.55 -5.08
CA GLU A 44 7.81 -2.76 -4.41
C GLU A 44 8.93 -3.72 -4.00
N PRO A 45 9.95 -4.03 -4.83
CA PRO A 45 11.09 -4.84 -4.39
C PRO A 45 11.94 -4.18 -3.30
N PHE A 46 11.95 -2.85 -3.20
CA PHE A 46 12.70 -2.10 -2.20
C PHE A 46 11.95 -1.85 -0.88
N ARG A 47 10.64 -2.14 -0.84
CA ARG A 47 9.79 -1.98 0.35
C ARG A 47 10.38 -2.56 1.65
N PRO A 48 10.92 -3.79 1.70
CA PRO A 48 11.50 -4.33 2.93
C PRO A 48 12.75 -3.55 3.39
N TYR A 49 13.54 -2.99 2.46
CA TYR A 49 14.71 -2.18 2.80
C TYR A 49 14.31 -0.85 3.43
N PHE A 50 13.25 -0.20 2.95
CA PHE A 50 12.72 1.03 3.58
C PHE A 50 12.17 0.76 4.99
N ILE A 51 11.48 -0.38 5.19
CA ILE A 51 11.03 -0.81 6.52
C ILE A 51 12.24 -1.05 7.43
N GLY A 52 13.28 -1.74 6.94
CA GLY A 52 14.51 -1.93 7.69
C GLY A 52 15.21 -0.62 8.07
N LEU A 53 15.33 0.32 7.14
CA LEU A 53 15.93 1.64 7.36
C LEU A 53 15.16 2.42 8.44
N THR A 54 13.83 2.43 8.39
CA THR A 54 13.00 3.14 9.37
C THR A 54 13.12 2.53 10.77
N ILE A 55 13.11 1.21 10.90
CA ILE A 55 13.34 0.51 12.17
C ILE A 55 14.75 0.85 12.71
N LEU A 56 15.77 0.83 11.85
CA LEU A 56 17.14 1.15 12.24
C LEU A 56 17.25 2.59 12.75
N VAL A 57 16.70 3.56 12.02
CA VAL A 57 16.76 4.99 12.40
C VAL A 57 15.98 5.24 13.69
N LEU A 58 14.77 4.67 13.84
CA LEU A 58 13.98 4.79 15.08
C LEU A 58 14.67 4.10 16.27
N GLY A 59 15.26 2.93 16.05
CA GLY A 59 16.05 2.21 17.04
C GLY A 59 17.29 2.99 17.46
N PHE A 60 17.99 3.61 16.50
CA PHE A 60 19.15 4.46 16.78
C PHE A 60 18.76 5.76 17.52
N ALA A 61 17.61 6.35 17.19
CA ALA A 61 17.07 7.50 17.91
C ALA A 61 16.69 7.14 19.35
N TRP A 62 16.07 5.97 19.57
CA TRP A 62 15.82 5.42 20.91
C TRP A 62 17.13 5.17 21.66
N TYR A 63 18.13 4.59 21.00
CA TYR A 63 19.44 4.35 21.59
C TYR A 63 20.12 5.65 22.01
N GLN A 64 20.10 6.70 21.18
CA GLN A 64 20.63 8.02 21.55
C GLN A 64 19.84 8.66 22.71
N LYS A 65 18.53 8.43 22.79
CA LYS A 65 17.67 8.99 23.84
C LYS A 65 17.79 8.24 25.17
N LEU A 66 18.03 6.93 25.13
CA LEU A 66 18.18 6.07 26.32
C LEU A 66 19.61 6.06 26.84
N LYS A 67 20.60 6.42 26.01
CA LYS A 67 21.96 6.63 26.50
C LYS A 67 21.94 7.77 27.52
N PRO A 68 22.32 7.53 28.78
CA PRO A 68 22.33 8.58 29.79
C PRO A 68 23.32 9.66 29.33
N LYS A 69 22.87 10.92 29.25
CA LYS A 69 23.79 12.05 29.13
C LYS A 69 24.68 12.02 30.37
N LYS A 70 25.97 11.75 30.19
CA LYS A 70 26.97 11.99 31.24
C LYS A 70 26.89 13.48 31.60
N GLN A 71 26.48 13.75 32.83
CA GLN A 71 26.39 15.08 33.40
C GLN A 71 27.82 15.64 33.44
N ILE A 72 28.13 16.61 32.59
CA ILE A 72 29.29 17.46 32.79
C ILE A 72 28.80 18.56 33.72
N ASP A 73 29.17 18.40 34.97
CA ASP A 73 29.06 19.39 36.03
C ASP A 73 29.88 20.61 35.62
N CYS A 74 29.22 21.73 35.27
CA CYS A 74 29.72 23.10 35.36
C CYS A 74 28.70 24.09 34.76
N ASN A 75 27.78 24.55 35.61
CA ASN A 75 27.27 25.91 35.75
C ASN A 75 27.29 26.85 34.51
N CYS A 76 26.44 26.58 33.50
CA CYS A 76 25.97 27.61 32.56
C CYS A 76 24.47 27.43 32.35
N GLU A 77 23.70 28.36 32.90
CA GLU A 77 22.27 28.48 32.63
C GLU A 77 22.05 28.72 31.13
N THR A 78 21.33 27.82 30.49
CA THR A 78 20.36 28.22 29.48
C THR A 78 19.19 27.28 29.64
N GLU A 79 18.14 27.78 30.30
CA GLU A 79 16.85 27.09 30.33
C GLU A 79 16.24 27.09 28.92
N GLU A 80 16.72 26.21 28.04
CA GLU A 80 15.89 25.74 26.95
C GLU A 80 15.03 24.59 27.50
N LYS A 81 13.83 24.93 27.99
CA LYS A 81 12.77 23.95 28.28
C LYS A 81 12.75 22.95 27.11
N PRO A 82 12.90 21.63 27.34
CA PRO A 82 13.00 20.69 26.23
C PRO A 82 11.73 20.82 25.40
N LYS A 83 11.86 21.30 24.16
CA LYS A 83 10.75 21.46 23.23
C LYS A 83 9.99 20.13 23.16
N PHE A 84 8.66 20.15 23.14
CA PHE A 84 7.78 18.96 23.16
C PHE A 84 8.23 17.83 22.21
N ILE A 85 8.85 18.19 21.08
CA ILE A 85 9.46 17.33 20.05
C ILE A 85 10.68 16.52 20.54
N GLN A 86 11.41 17.03 21.54
CA GLN A 86 12.52 16.36 22.22
C GLN A 86 12.07 15.57 23.46
N SER A 87 10.77 15.34 23.67
CA SER A 87 10.27 14.48 24.75
C SER A 87 10.35 12.98 24.39
N LYS A 88 10.42 12.10 25.39
CA LYS A 88 10.30 10.64 25.19
C LYS A 88 8.89 10.27 24.70
N MET A 89 7.88 11.07 25.06
CA MET A 89 6.49 10.89 24.68
C MET A 89 6.26 11.11 23.18
N PHE A 90 6.84 12.17 22.61
CA PHE A 90 6.77 12.42 21.16
C PHE A 90 7.41 11.28 20.36
N LEU A 91 8.59 10.80 20.76
CA LEU A 91 9.26 9.66 20.13
C LEU A 91 8.38 8.41 20.21
N GLY A 92 7.72 8.16 21.34
CA GLY A 92 6.78 7.04 21.52
C GLY A 92 5.57 7.12 20.59
N ILE A 93 4.95 8.29 20.47
CA ILE A 93 3.79 8.51 19.58
C ILE A 93 4.17 8.27 18.11
N VAL A 94 5.31 8.82 17.67
CA VAL A 94 5.80 8.61 16.29
C VAL A 94 6.10 7.14 16.01
N THR A 95 6.68 6.43 16.99
CA THR A 95 6.97 5.00 16.85
C THR A 95 5.67 4.18 16.78
N ALA A 96 4.68 4.49 17.62
CA ALA A 96 3.37 3.83 17.61
C ALA A 96 2.62 4.05 16.30
N PHE A 97 2.59 5.29 15.80
CA PHE A 97 1.96 5.61 14.53
C PHE A 97 2.63 4.88 13.36
N ALA A 98 3.96 4.83 13.33
CA ALA A 98 4.71 4.07 12.32
C ALA A 98 4.37 2.57 12.36
N ILE A 99 4.27 1.97 13.55
CA ILE A 99 3.89 0.55 13.71
C ILE A 99 2.48 0.30 13.19
N VAL A 100 1.51 1.15 13.55
CA VAL A 100 0.11 1.03 13.09
C VAL A 100 0.03 1.09 11.56
N MET A 101 0.73 2.04 10.96
CA MET A 101 0.75 2.22 9.50
C MET A 101 1.47 1.08 8.77
N LEU A 102 2.49 0.47 9.38
CA LEU A 102 3.16 -0.73 8.86
C LEU A 102 2.33 -2.01 9.05
N ALA A 103 1.45 -2.05 10.05
CA ALA A 103 0.53 -3.16 10.27
C ALA A 103 -0.70 -3.11 9.34
N PHE A 104 -1.03 -1.94 8.78
CA PHE A 104 -2.13 -1.76 7.83
C PHE A 104 -2.15 -2.77 6.66
N PRO A 105 -1.04 -3.05 5.93
CA PRO A 105 -1.02 -4.07 4.88
C PRO A 105 -1.26 -5.50 5.40
N TYR A 106 -1.01 -5.77 6.69
CA TYR A 106 -1.36 -7.05 7.30
C TYR A 106 -2.85 -7.08 7.70
N TYR A 107 -3.39 -5.94 8.15
CA TYR A 107 -4.79 -5.80 8.55
C TYR A 107 -5.76 -5.72 7.37
N SER A 108 -5.30 -5.41 6.15
CA SER A 108 -6.17 -5.40 4.96
C SER A 108 -6.85 -6.75 4.72
N SER A 109 -6.22 -7.86 5.13
CA SER A 109 -6.84 -9.20 5.08
C SER A 109 -8.12 -9.33 5.92
N ILE A 110 -8.28 -8.52 6.97
CA ILE A 110 -9.51 -8.46 7.78
C ILE A 110 -10.59 -7.61 7.10
N PHE A 111 -10.20 -6.57 6.34
CA PHE A 111 -11.13 -5.67 5.66
C PHE A 111 -11.60 -6.19 4.29
N TYR A 112 -10.88 -7.11 3.67
CA TYR A 112 -11.30 -7.85 2.47
C TYR A 112 -11.68 -9.29 2.84
N PRO A 113 -12.87 -9.52 3.45
CA PRO A 113 -13.33 -10.88 3.66
C PRO A 113 -13.53 -11.53 2.30
N LYS A 114 -12.70 -12.53 1.97
CA LYS A 114 -12.97 -13.47 0.89
C LYS A 114 -14.36 -14.06 1.14
N LYS A 115 -15.37 -13.53 0.45
CA LYS A 115 -16.68 -14.17 0.36
C LYS A 115 -16.47 -15.46 -0.43
N GLU A 116 -16.29 -16.57 0.28
CA GLU A 116 -16.50 -17.90 -0.30
C GLU A 116 -17.96 -17.96 -0.75
N LYS A 117 -18.18 -17.75 -2.06
CA LYS A 117 -19.49 -17.84 -2.68
C LYS A 117 -19.97 -19.28 -2.52
N GLN A 118 -21.05 -19.45 -1.76
CA GLN A 118 -21.75 -20.72 -1.62
C GLN A 118 -22.21 -21.22 -3.00
N ILE A 119 -21.97 -22.50 -3.24
CA ILE A 119 -22.28 -23.22 -4.47
C ILE A 119 -23.82 -23.36 -4.55
N ILE A 120 -24.49 -22.38 -5.12
CA ILE A 120 -25.87 -22.54 -5.58
C ILE A 120 -25.81 -23.21 -6.94
N VAL A 121 -26.27 -24.46 -6.98
CA VAL A 121 -26.61 -25.30 -8.15
C VAL A 121 -26.51 -24.55 -9.50
N VAL A 122 -25.31 -24.52 -10.09
CA VAL A 122 -25.12 -24.17 -11.49
C VAL A 122 -25.08 -25.48 -12.25
N ASP A 123 -25.95 -25.62 -13.26
CA ASP A 123 -25.89 -26.73 -14.19
C ASP A 123 -24.51 -26.73 -14.86
N LYS A 124 -23.72 -27.78 -14.57
CA LYS A 124 -22.29 -27.88 -14.89
C LYS A 124 -21.99 -27.69 -16.40
N SER A 125 -23.02 -27.78 -17.24
CA SER A 125 -22.95 -27.65 -18.70
C SER A 125 -22.69 -26.21 -19.20
N ASN A 126 -23.00 -25.16 -18.43
CA ASN A 126 -22.87 -23.76 -18.86
C ASN A 126 -21.72 -22.98 -18.19
N ILE A 127 -20.89 -23.65 -17.40
CA ILE A 127 -19.73 -23.02 -16.76
C ILE A 127 -18.57 -22.95 -17.75
N GLN A 128 -18.00 -21.76 -17.92
CA GLN A 128 -16.77 -21.58 -18.68
C GLN A 128 -15.64 -21.08 -17.79
N LYS A 129 -14.45 -21.59 -18.03
CA LYS A 129 -13.21 -21.11 -17.42
C LYS A 129 -12.37 -20.39 -18.46
N VAL A 130 -12.03 -19.15 -18.19
CA VAL A 130 -11.21 -18.33 -19.10
C VAL A 130 -10.05 -17.72 -18.34
N LYS A 131 -8.86 -17.81 -18.93
CA LYS A 131 -7.64 -17.16 -18.45
C LYS A 131 -7.46 -15.84 -19.20
N PHE A 132 -7.48 -14.74 -18.47
CA PHE A 132 -7.20 -13.39 -18.97
C PHE A 132 -5.78 -13.01 -18.58
N THR A 133 -4.92 -12.69 -19.53
CA THR A 133 -3.62 -12.07 -19.26
C THR A 133 -3.84 -10.57 -19.10
N ILE A 134 -3.39 -10.01 -17.98
CA ILE A 134 -3.65 -8.62 -17.61
C ILE A 134 -2.32 -7.91 -17.39
N SER A 135 -2.13 -6.79 -18.08
CA SER A 135 -1.00 -5.89 -17.90
C SER A 135 -1.32 -4.79 -16.90
N GLY A 136 -0.36 -4.45 -16.06
CA GLY A 136 -0.44 -3.36 -15.08
C GLY A 136 -0.76 -3.78 -13.64
N MET A 137 -1.05 -5.06 -13.37
CA MET A 137 -1.12 -5.58 -12.00
C MET A 137 0.29 -5.78 -11.45
N THR A 138 0.65 -5.09 -10.36
CA THR A 138 2.01 -5.19 -9.78
C THR A 138 2.03 -5.63 -8.33
N CYS A 139 0.88 -5.67 -7.67
CA CYS A 139 0.77 -5.82 -6.23
C CYS A 139 -0.41 -6.71 -5.79
N ALA A 140 -0.34 -7.26 -4.58
CA ALA A 140 -1.43 -8.06 -3.99
C ALA A 140 -2.76 -7.27 -3.87
N SER A 141 -2.69 -5.97 -3.64
CA SER A 141 -3.90 -5.12 -3.63
C SER A 141 -4.47 -4.90 -5.04
N CYS A 142 -3.62 -4.99 -6.06
CA CYS A 142 -3.96 -4.75 -7.46
C CYS A 142 -4.77 -5.94 -8.01
N GLU A 143 -4.36 -7.16 -7.69
CA GLU A 143 -5.14 -8.37 -8.00
C GLU A 143 -6.47 -8.41 -7.24
N GLU A 144 -6.51 -7.99 -5.97
CA GLU A 144 -7.74 -7.99 -5.19
C GLU A 144 -8.75 -6.96 -5.72
N HIS A 145 -8.27 -5.81 -6.21
CA HIS A 145 -9.12 -4.83 -6.89
C HIS A 145 -9.78 -5.43 -8.15
N VAL A 146 -9.03 -6.18 -8.96
CA VAL A 146 -9.59 -6.86 -10.14
C VAL A 146 -10.61 -7.93 -9.72
N ASN A 147 -10.29 -8.78 -8.74
CA ASN A 147 -11.21 -9.78 -8.22
C ASN A 147 -12.51 -9.15 -7.71
N HIS A 148 -12.41 -8.02 -7.01
CA HIS A 148 -13.56 -7.31 -6.48
C HIS A 148 -14.46 -6.78 -7.60
N GLU A 149 -13.91 -6.11 -8.61
CA GLU A 149 -14.70 -5.56 -9.72
C GLU A 149 -15.34 -6.65 -10.57
N VAL A 150 -14.61 -7.72 -10.88
CA VAL A 150 -15.17 -8.87 -11.60
C VAL A 150 -16.29 -9.53 -10.78
N ASN A 151 -16.12 -9.70 -9.48
CA ASN A 151 -17.13 -10.34 -8.64
C ASN A 151 -18.46 -9.58 -8.52
N LYS A 152 -18.51 -8.30 -8.90
CA LYS A 152 -19.76 -7.52 -8.99
C LYS A 152 -20.62 -7.96 -10.16
N LEU A 153 -20.03 -8.56 -11.20
CA LEU A 153 -20.78 -9.05 -12.36
C LEU A 153 -21.65 -10.25 -11.96
N THR A 154 -22.88 -10.25 -12.46
CA THR A 154 -23.83 -11.35 -12.27
C THR A 154 -23.37 -12.57 -13.06
N GLY A 155 -23.33 -13.75 -12.41
CA GLY A 155 -22.92 -14.99 -13.08
C GLY A 155 -21.46 -15.38 -12.89
N ILE A 156 -20.66 -14.59 -12.17
CA ILE A 156 -19.31 -14.99 -11.75
C ILE A 156 -19.38 -15.98 -10.59
N ILE A 157 -18.85 -17.17 -10.82
CA ILE A 157 -18.78 -18.28 -9.86
C ILE A 157 -17.49 -18.16 -9.05
N SER A 158 -16.36 -18.03 -9.73
CA SER A 158 -15.05 -17.82 -9.10
C SER A 158 -14.22 -16.82 -9.91
N SER A 159 -13.40 -16.03 -9.21
CA SER A 159 -12.40 -15.16 -9.82
C SER A 159 -11.11 -15.25 -9.00
N ASN A 160 -10.00 -15.49 -9.68
CA ASN A 160 -8.68 -15.57 -9.07
C ASN A 160 -7.65 -14.87 -9.95
N ALA A 161 -7.46 -13.58 -9.69
CA ALA A 161 -6.37 -12.77 -10.21
C ALA A 161 -5.07 -13.06 -9.46
N SER A 162 -3.95 -13.05 -10.19
CA SER A 162 -2.60 -13.24 -9.69
C SER A 162 -1.68 -12.19 -10.31
N TYR A 163 -1.18 -11.25 -9.51
CA TYR A 163 -0.17 -10.28 -9.96
C TYR A 163 1.17 -10.98 -10.25
N GLU A 164 1.51 -12.01 -9.48
CA GLU A 164 2.73 -12.80 -9.68
C GLU A 164 2.76 -13.48 -11.06
N ASN A 165 1.61 -14.01 -11.49
CA ASN A 165 1.49 -14.69 -12.78
C ASN A 165 0.99 -13.77 -13.92
N GLY A 166 0.71 -12.50 -13.63
CA GLY A 166 0.19 -11.52 -14.60
C GLY A 166 -1.13 -11.94 -15.27
N ASN A 167 -1.99 -12.69 -14.57
CA ASN A 167 -3.24 -13.20 -15.16
C ASN A 167 -4.38 -13.33 -14.14
N ALA A 168 -5.61 -13.39 -14.65
CA ALA A 168 -6.79 -13.72 -13.88
C ALA A 168 -7.53 -14.92 -14.48
N ILE A 169 -7.85 -15.87 -13.61
CA ILE A 169 -8.62 -17.06 -13.96
C ILE A 169 -10.05 -16.84 -13.46
N ILE A 170 -11.00 -16.81 -14.37
CA ILE A 170 -12.40 -16.49 -14.06
C ILE A 170 -13.28 -17.65 -14.52
N GLU A 171 -14.12 -18.13 -13.62
CA GLU A 171 -15.16 -19.11 -13.89
C GLU A 171 -16.52 -18.43 -13.81
N PHE A 172 -17.28 -18.51 -14.90
CA PHE A 172 -18.55 -17.83 -15.04
C PHE A 172 -19.59 -18.67 -15.78
N ASP A 173 -20.85 -18.33 -15.57
CA ASP A 173 -22.00 -18.91 -16.26
C ASP A 173 -22.24 -18.18 -17.59
N LYS A 174 -22.07 -18.89 -18.71
CA LYS A 174 -22.27 -18.35 -20.07
C LYS A 174 -23.68 -17.80 -20.32
N SER A 175 -24.67 -18.25 -19.54
CA SER A 175 -26.05 -17.78 -19.67
C SER A 175 -26.30 -16.40 -19.05
N LYS A 176 -25.40 -15.96 -18.16
CA LYS A 176 -25.57 -14.72 -17.36
C LYS A 176 -24.55 -13.64 -17.68
N THR A 177 -23.36 -14.02 -18.13
CA THR A 177 -22.33 -13.06 -18.53
C THR A 177 -21.46 -13.64 -19.65
N ASN A 178 -20.69 -12.76 -20.30
CA ASN A 178 -19.83 -13.10 -21.41
C ASN A 178 -18.41 -12.55 -21.23
N ILE A 179 -17.47 -13.06 -22.03
CA ILE A 179 -16.05 -12.70 -21.98
C ILE A 179 -15.83 -11.20 -22.21
N SER A 180 -16.65 -10.57 -23.07
CA SER A 180 -16.54 -9.14 -23.39
C SER A 180 -16.94 -8.25 -22.21
N GLU A 181 -17.98 -8.64 -21.45
CA GLU A 181 -18.37 -7.94 -20.22
C GLU A 181 -17.31 -8.06 -19.13
N ILE A 182 -16.75 -9.25 -18.96
CA ILE A 182 -15.67 -9.50 -18.00
C ILE A 182 -14.44 -8.65 -18.35
N GLU A 183 -14.05 -8.62 -19.62
CA GLU A 183 -12.98 -7.76 -20.10
C GLU A 183 -13.26 -6.27 -19.86
N LYS A 184 -14.49 -5.81 -20.12
CA LYS A 184 -14.88 -4.42 -19.84
C LYS A 184 -14.76 -4.09 -18.35
N ALA A 185 -15.18 -5.01 -17.48
CA ALA A 185 -15.04 -4.83 -16.04
C ALA A 185 -13.56 -4.74 -15.64
N ILE A 186 -12.70 -5.61 -16.16
CA ILE A 186 -11.25 -5.54 -15.93
C ILE A 186 -10.69 -4.21 -16.45
N ASN A 187 -11.03 -3.80 -17.68
CA ASN A 187 -10.53 -2.55 -18.25
C ASN A 187 -11.01 -1.31 -17.48
N SER A 188 -12.20 -1.37 -16.85
CA SER A 188 -12.71 -0.28 -16.02
C SER A 188 -11.89 -0.03 -14.75
N THR A 189 -11.10 -1.02 -14.31
CA THR A 189 -10.19 -0.88 -13.16
C THR A 189 -8.92 -0.09 -13.48
N GLY A 190 -8.68 0.23 -14.75
CA GLY A 190 -7.47 0.91 -15.23
C GLY A 190 -6.35 -0.03 -15.68
N TYR A 191 -6.53 -1.34 -15.62
CA TYR A 191 -5.63 -2.35 -16.21
C TYR A 191 -6.05 -2.72 -17.63
N SER A 192 -5.19 -3.44 -18.37
CA SER A 192 -5.48 -3.82 -19.75
C SER A 192 -5.34 -5.32 -19.96
N VAL A 193 -6.38 -5.94 -20.52
CA VAL A 193 -6.33 -7.34 -20.96
C VAL A 193 -5.55 -7.44 -22.28
N THR A 194 -4.47 -8.23 -22.31
CA THR A 194 -3.64 -8.42 -23.52
C THR A 194 -3.99 -9.71 -24.26
N ASP A 195 -4.35 -10.76 -23.53
CA ASP A 195 -4.65 -12.07 -24.10
C ASP A 195 -5.78 -12.76 -23.35
N LYS A 196 -6.50 -13.65 -24.05
CA LYS A 196 -7.59 -14.45 -23.51
C LYS A 196 -7.44 -15.88 -24.02
N LYS A 197 -7.39 -16.84 -23.11
CA LYS A 197 -7.39 -18.27 -23.44
C LYS A 197 -8.59 -18.94 -22.79
N GLU A 198 -9.49 -19.44 -23.63
CA GLU A 198 -10.60 -20.29 -23.23
C GLU A 198 -10.07 -21.72 -23.03
N ASN A 199 -10.44 -22.35 -21.92
CA ASN A 199 -10.06 -23.72 -21.59
C ASN A 199 -11.28 -24.62 -21.56
#